data_AF-A0A6V7MBD9-F1
#
_entry.id   AF-A0A6V7MBD9-F1
#
_cell.length_a   1.000
_cell.length_b   1.000
_cell.length_c   1.000
_cell.angle_alpha   90.00
_cell.angle_beta   90.00
_cell.angle_gamma   90.00
#
_symmetry.space_group_name_H-M   'P 1'
#
loop_
_entity.id
_entity.type
_entity.pdbx_description
1 polymer ?
#
loop_
_entity_poly.entity_id
_entity_poly.type
_entity_poly.pdbx_seq_one_letter_code
_entity_poly.pdbx_strand_id
1 'polypeptide(L)' 'ASEEEITQAVESALEAGYRHIDCAPVYENEAAIGRVLKKWLDSGRVTREELFIVTK' A
#
# COMPACT_ATOMS: atom_id res chain seq x y z
N ALA A 1 -4.95 10.46 9.82
CA ALA A 1 -4.00 10.89 8.78
C ALA A 1 -4.78 11.30 7.57
N SER A 2 -4.35 12.33 6.87
CA SER A 2 -4.87 12.70 5.56
C SER A 2 -4.56 11.60 4.53
N GLU A 3 -5.33 11.57 3.44
CA GLU A 3 -5.08 10.65 2.33
C GLU A 3 -3.68 10.82 1.74
N GLU A 4 -3.18 12.05 1.67
CA GLU A 4 -1.84 12.38 1.17
C GLU A 4 -0.75 11.77 2.07
N GLU A 5 -0.88 11.89 3.40
CA GLU A 5 0.05 11.28 4.34
C GLU A 5 0.08 9.75 4.22
N ILE A 6 -1.09 9.11 4.06
CA ILE A 6 -1.17 7.65 3.86
C ILE A 6 -0.49 7.25 2.55
N THR A 7 -0.76 7.99 1.47
CA THR A 7 -0.20 7.72 0.14
C THR A 7 1.33 7.81 0.18
N GLN A 8 1.87 8.91 0.70
CA GLN A 8 3.32 9.11 0.81
C GLN A 8 3.98 8.08 1.71
N ALA A 9 3.33 7.69 2.83
CA ALA A 9 3.86 6.69 3.73
C ALA A 9 3.95 5.30 3.06
N VAL A 10 2.92 4.88 2.34
CA VAL A 10 2.91 3.59 1.64
C VAL A 10 3.91 3.59 0.48
N GLU A 11 3.99 4.67 -0.29
CA GLU A 11 5.01 4.80 -1.35
C GLU A 11 6.43 4.71 -0.77
N SER A 12 6.72 5.47 0.29
CA SER A 12 8.03 5.44 0.97
C SER A 12 8.37 4.05 1.50
N ALA A 13 7.40 3.33 2.07
CA ALA A 13 7.61 1.97 2.56
C ALA A 13 7.95 1.01 1.41
N LEU A 14 7.23 1.08 0.29
CA LEU A 14 7.50 0.24 -0.89
C LEU A 14 8.90 0.52 -1.48
N GLU A 15 9.32 1.81 -1.50
CA GLU A 15 10.67 2.23 -1.93
C GLU A 15 11.76 1.75 -1.00
N ALA A 16 11.50 1.72 0.31
CA ALA A 16 12.39 1.14 1.30
C ALA A 16 12.44 -0.40 1.27
N GLY A 17 11.64 -1.05 0.41
CA GLY A 17 11.65 -2.51 0.22
C GLY A 17 10.62 -3.25 1.07
N TYR A 18 9.71 -2.58 1.77
CA TYR A 18 8.63 -3.26 2.48
C TYR A 18 7.71 -3.97 1.50
N ARG A 19 7.29 -5.17 1.90
CA ARG A 19 6.39 -6.04 1.13
C ARG A 19 5.22 -6.57 1.95
N HIS A 20 5.23 -6.32 3.25
CA HIS A 20 4.15 -6.63 4.17
C HIS A 20 3.40 -5.34 4.52
N ILE A 21 2.10 -5.29 4.22
CA ILE A 21 1.21 -4.19 4.53
C ILE A 21 0.06 -4.70 5.40
N ASP A 22 -0.12 -4.10 6.57
CA ASP A 22 -1.26 -4.33 7.45
C ASP A 22 -2.26 -3.19 7.32
N CYS A 23 -3.54 -3.54 7.18
CA CYS A 23 -4.66 -2.62 7.16
C CYS A 23 -5.85 -3.18 7.95
N ALA A 24 -6.94 -2.43 7.99
CA ALA A 24 -8.23 -2.83 8.51
C ALA A 24 -9.31 -1.85 8.01
N PRO A 25 -10.58 -2.28 7.84
CA PRO A 25 -11.67 -1.39 7.43
C PRO A 25 -11.87 -0.21 8.39
N VAL A 26 -11.69 -0.43 9.70
CA VAL A 26 -11.82 0.61 10.74
C VAL A 26 -10.76 1.72 10.64
N TYR A 27 -9.70 1.52 9.87
CA TYR A 27 -8.70 2.57 9.61
C TYR A 27 -9.14 3.53 8.50
N GLU A 28 -10.20 3.19 7.77
CA GLU A 28 -10.80 4.00 6.69
C GLU A 28 -9.79 4.48 5.62
N ASN A 29 -8.72 3.71 5.41
CA ASN A 29 -7.60 4.09 4.55
C ASN A 29 -7.29 3.07 3.44
N GLU A 30 -8.00 1.94 3.38
CA GLU A 30 -7.76 0.86 2.42
C GLU A 30 -7.88 1.34 0.96
N ALA A 31 -8.76 2.29 0.68
CA ALA A 31 -8.90 2.87 -0.65
C ALA A 31 -7.64 3.62 -1.10
N ALA A 32 -6.99 4.36 -0.19
CA ALA A 32 -5.74 5.07 -0.47
C ALA A 32 -4.58 4.09 -0.68
N ILE A 33 -4.45 3.10 0.21
CA ILE A 33 -3.47 2.01 0.10
C ILE A 33 -3.64 1.29 -1.25
N GLY A 34 -4.87 0.93 -1.61
CA GLY A 34 -5.18 0.25 -2.87
C GLY A 34 -4.79 1.04 -4.12
N ARG A 35 -4.95 2.38 -4.11
CA ARG A 35 -4.50 3.24 -5.21
C ARG A 35 -2.98 3.18 -5.40
N VAL A 36 -2.22 3.23 -4.31
CA VAL A 36 -0.74 3.12 -4.36
C VAL A 36 -0.33 1.75 -4.89
N LEU A 37 -0.89 0.67 -4.36
CA LEU A 37 -0.54 -0.68 -4.78
C LEU A 37 -0.88 -0.93 -6.24
N LYS A 38 -2.04 -0.44 -6.71
CA LYS A 38 -2.41 -0.53 -8.12
C LYS A 38 -1.38 0.17 -9.02
N LYS A 39 -0.96 1.40 -8.67
CA LYS A 39 0.09 2.13 -9.41
C LYS A 39 1.41 1.35 -9.49
N TRP A 40 1.81 0.72 -8.39
CA TRP A 40 3.04 -0.07 -8.31
C TRP A 40 2.97 -1.39 -9.10
N LEU A 41 1.83 -2.06 -9.07
CA LEU A 41 1.56 -3.25 -9.88
C LEU A 41 1.50 -2.91 -11.38
N ASP A 42 0.77 -1.85 -11.75
CA ASP A 42 0.63 -1.40 -13.14
C ASP A 42 1.98 -0.96 -13.74
N SER A 43 2.87 -0.39 -12.92
CA SER A 43 4.22 0.01 -13.36
C SER A 43 5.23 -1.14 -13.37
N GLY A 44 4.87 -2.33 -12.88
CA GLY A 44 5.78 -3.47 -12.78
C GLY A 44 6.91 -3.29 -11.75
N ARG A 45 6.81 -2.30 -10.85
CA ARG A 45 7.79 -2.10 -9.75
C ARG A 45 7.72 -3.21 -8.70
N VAL A 46 6.56 -3.86 -8.59
CA VAL A 46 6.31 -5.08 -7.81
C VAL A 46 5.31 -5.95 -8.55
N THR A 47 5.34 -7.24 -8.26
CA THR A 47 4.33 -8.22 -8.64
C THR A 47 3.36 -8.47 -7.48
N ARG A 48 2.18 -9.05 -7.75
CA ARG A 48 1.21 -9.36 -6.69
C ARG A 48 1.76 -10.39 -5.71
N GLU A 49 2.56 -11.35 -6.17
CA GLU A 49 3.13 -12.43 -5.36
C GLU A 49 4.17 -11.93 -4.35
N GLU A 50 4.83 -10.81 -4.64
CA GLU A 50 5.76 -10.17 -3.70
C GLU A 50 5.04 -9.46 -2.56
N LEU A 51 3.73 -9.21 -2.63
CA LEU A 51 2.99 -8.45 -1.62
C LEU A 51 2.26 -9.36 -0.64
N PHE A 52 2.50 -9.15 0.65
CA PHE A 52 1.75 -9.74 1.75
C PHE A 52 0.84 -8.68 2.37
N ILE A 53 -0.47 -8.78 2.12
CA ILE A 53 -1.47 -7.81 2.57
C ILE A 53 -2.35 -8.47 3.63
N VAL A 54 -2.45 -7.85 4.80
CA VAL A 54 -3.29 -8.29 5.91
C VAL A 54 -4.40 -7.28 6.14
N THR A 55 -5.64 -7.75 6.31
CA THR A 55 -6.77 -6.94 6.77
C THR A 55 -7.54 -7.68 7.88
N LYS A 56 -8.53 -7.03 8.50
CA LYS A 56 -9.26 -7.50 9.69
C LYS A 56 -10.76 -7.40 9.52
#